data_AF-A0A7V5C2D5-F1
#
_entry.id   AF-A0A7V5C2D5-F1
#
_cell.length_a   1.000
_cell.length_b   1.000
_cell.length_c   1.000
_cell.angle_alpha   90.00
_cell.angle_beta   90.00
_cell.angle_gamma   90.00
#
_symmetry.space_group_name_H-M   'P 1'
#
loop_
_entity.id
_entity.type
_entity.pdbx_description
1 polymer ?
#
loop_
_entity_poly.entity_id
_entity_poly.type
_entity_poly.pdbx_seq_one_letter_code
_entity_poly.pdbx_strand_id
1 'polypeptide(L)'
;MTPSLSELAPRVVVGVLALVGLVGGAPVAEVVTTDLFIVEVDATVDEDVYVVAERALVEGTVDGDLVVLAGDVSVSGTVTGDLLVLSGGEVAVESGGVVDGSLRAAAREVAVAGSVGGDVLAVAPRVIVDGDVGRDLVVFGLDVDLEGRIDRDVRGRGYALGVGGVVGGHVDVAVERLVVADGAEIGGNLLYRSPRSADVAPGAEVGGRIVRLPARSNFVVGVFLAVARVIGVLGFVVAGILTLWLSRWTVPRAAGSVLRRPLPTLLVGVGVFVALPVAIVAFSATLVGLPVAVVLLLVAVAGVAVGPVPAVLALGAALTRGRFDLYGGFLVGAAAWLAAVFLLPFVGGLVYLAGLVWGLGGWAMGWWALRRRSAPPPVGASAPDGPDHSAR
;
A
#
# COMPACT_ATOMS: atom_id res chain seq x y z
N MET A 1 -22.99 11.13 15.48
CA MET A 1 -22.73 11.95 14.29
C MET A 1 -21.41 11.46 13.71
N THR A 2 -21.49 10.61 12.69
CA THR A 2 -20.34 10.07 11.96
C THR A 2 -19.97 11.09 10.88
N PRO A 3 -18.71 11.54 10.78
CA PRO A 3 -18.29 12.38 9.66
C PRO A 3 -18.51 11.61 8.35
N SER A 4 -19.06 12.27 7.33
CA SER A 4 -19.25 11.67 6.01
C SER A 4 -17.90 11.34 5.37
N LEU A 5 -17.86 10.39 4.43
CA LEU A 5 -16.63 10.01 3.71
C LEU A 5 -15.93 11.21 3.03
N SER A 6 -16.67 12.27 2.72
CA SER A 6 -16.14 13.55 2.22
C SER A 6 -15.30 14.33 3.24
N GLU A 7 -15.49 14.13 4.54
CA GLU A 7 -14.71 14.82 5.59
C GLU A 7 -13.41 14.06 5.98
N LEU A 8 -13.27 12.81 5.53
CA LEU A 8 -12.10 11.97 5.82
C LEU A 8 -11.00 12.07 4.74
N ALA A 9 -11.38 12.34 3.48
CA ALA A 9 -10.45 12.57 2.37
C ALA A 9 -9.41 13.68 2.67
N PRO A 10 -9.78 14.90 3.13
CA PRO A 10 -8.79 15.95 3.39
C PRO A 10 -7.84 15.61 4.54
N ARG A 11 -8.25 14.82 5.54
CA ARG A 11 -7.40 14.47 6.70
C ARG A 11 -6.34 13.40 6.37
N VAL A 12 -6.66 12.47 5.47
CA VAL A 12 -5.70 11.49 4.97
C VAL A 12 -4.73 12.14 3.99
N VAL A 13 -5.24 13.06 3.15
CA VAL A 13 -4.43 13.87 2.22
C VAL A 13 -3.46 14.79 2.97
N VAL A 14 -3.91 15.47 4.04
CA VAL A 14 -3.03 16.24 4.94
C VAL A 14 -1.99 15.35 5.61
N GLY A 15 -2.30 14.09 5.90
CA GLY A 15 -1.33 13.12 6.42
C GLY A 15 -0.25 12.69 5.41
N VAL A 16 -0.61 12.62 4.11
CA VAL A 16 0.32 12.34 3.01
C VAL A 16 1.15 13.57 2.67
N LEU A 17 0.53 14.76 2.59
CA LEU A 17 1.21 16.04 2.40
C LEU A 17 2.14 16.40 3.56
N ALA A 18 1.78 16.08 4.81
CA ALA A 18 2.66 16.26 5.97
C ALA A 18 3.87 15.31 5.95
N LEU A 19 3.75 14.13 5.33
CA LEU A 19 4.87 13.20 5.14
C LEU A 19 5.84 13.69 4.06
N VAL A 20 5.32 14.39 3.05
CA VAL A 20 6.08 15.03 1.96
C VAL A 20 6.72 16.35 2.43
N GLY A 21 5.97 17.21 3.13
CA GLY A 21 6.47 18.47 3.68
C GLY A 21 7.54 18.29 4.77
N LEU A 22 7.67 17.10 5.35
CA LEU A 22 8.74 16.76 6.29
C LEU A 22 10.15 16.79 5.65
N VAL A 23 10.23 16.82 4.31
CA VAL A 23 11.49 16.95 3.56
C VAL A 23 11.85 18.42 3.27
N GLY A 24 10.88 19.36 3.34
CA GLY A 24 11.05 20.75 2.85
C GLY A 24 11.04 21.87 3.90
N GLY A 25 10.64 21.64 5.15
CA GLY A 25 10.82 22.61 6.25
C GLY A 25 10.08 23.96 6.14
N ALA A 26 9.21 24.16 5.14
CA ALA A 26 8.41 25.38 4.99
C ALA A 26 7.09 25.32 5.78
N PRO A 27 6.58 26.46 6.30
CA PRO A 27 5.22 26.52 6.85
C PRO A 27 4.22 26.11 5.75
N VAL A 28 3.24 25.28 6.12
CA VAL A 28 2.19 24.80 5.20
C VAL A 28 1.42 26.02 4.69
N ALA A 29 1.66 26.39 3.42
CA ALA A 29 0.85 27.33 2.66
C ALA A 29 -0.59 26.80 2.54
N GLU A 30 -1.52 27.67 2.14
CA GLU A 30 -2.91 27.31 1.94
C GLU A 30 -3.03 26.17 0.92
N VAL A 31 -3.65 25.05 1.32
CA VAL A 31 -3.87 23.91 0.43
C VAL A 31 -5.15 24.14 -0.36
N VAL A 32 -5.02 24.28 -1.68
CA VAL A 32 -6.15 24.46 -2.60
C VAL A 32 -6.85 23.11 -2.79
N THR A 33 -8.12 23.02 -2.39
CA THR A 33 -8.96 21.84 -2.61
C THR A 33 -10.12 22.21 -3.53
N THR A 34 -10.19 21.60 -4.72
CA THR A 34 -11.17 21.94 -5.77
C THR A 34 -11.42 20.73 -6.66
N ASP A 35 -12.51 20.70 -7.42
CA ASP A 35 -12.70 19.64 -8.42
C ASP A 35 -11.75 19.84 -9.62
N LEU A 36 -11.60 21.09 -10.07
CA LEU A 36 -10.71 21.49 -11.15
C LEU A 36 -9.78 22.61 -10.67
N PHE A 37 -8.48 22.36 -10.73
CA PHE A 37 -7.45 23.39 -10.60
C PHE A 37 -6.99 23.78 -12.00
N ILE A 38 -7.04 25.06 -12.33
CA ILE A 38 -6.56 25.58 -13.62
C ILE A 38 -5.76 26.86 -13.40
N VAL A 39 -4.58 26.92 -14.03
CA VAL A 39 -3.82 28.17 -14.25
C VAL A 39 -3.96 28.47 -15.74
N GLU A 40 -4.74 29.48 -16.08
CA GLU A 40 -5.00 29.87 -17.49
C GLU A 40 -3.74 30.44 -18.16
N VAL A 41 -3.66 30.36 -19.49
CA VAL A 41 -2.48 30.73 -20.32
C VAL A 41 -1.82 32.08 -19.96
N ASP A 42 -2.60 33.08 -19.59
CA ASP A 42 -2.12 34.43 -19.26
C ASP A 42 -2.04 34.71 -17.75
N ALA A 43 -2.29 33.70 -16.91
CA ALA A 43 -2.24 33.81 -15.46
C ALA A 43 -0.86 33.40 -14.93
N THR A 44 -0.40 34.14 -13.93
CA THR A 44 0.78 33.78 -13.14
C THR A 44 0.39 33.64 -11.68
N VAL A 45 0.82 32.55 -11.05
CA VAL A 45 0.72 32.34 -9.61
C VAL A 45 2.11 32.51 -9.02
N ASP A 46 2.35 33.65 -8.36
CA ASP A 46 3.66 34.06 -7.82
C ASP A 46 3.96 33.46 -6.43
N GLU A 47 3.71 32.17 -6.25
CA GLU A 47 3.96 31.44 -5.00
C GLU A 47 4.02 29.92 -5.21
N ASP A 48 4.51 29.19 -4.20
CA ASP A 48 4.42 27.73 -4.15
C ASP A 48 2.98 27.28 -3.98
N VAL A 49 2.53 26.32 -4.77
CA VAL A 49 1.13 25.89 -4.80
C VAL A 49 1.00 24.43 -4.37
N TYR A 50 0.05 24.17 -3.45
CA TYR A 50 -0.28 22.84 -2.96
C TYR A 50 -1.73 22.53 -3.30
N VAL A 51 -1.95 21.58 -4.21
CA VAL A 51 -3.24 21.30 -4.83
C VAL A 51 -3.72 19.89 -4.52
N VAL A 52 -5.00 19.78 -4.21
CA VAL A 52 -5.76 18.53 -4.16
C VAL A 52 -6.97 18.69 -5.07
N ALA A 53 -7.02 17.95 -6.18
CA ALA A 53 -8.10 18.10 -7.16
C ALA A 53 -8.55 16.80 -7.83
N GLU A 54 -9.67 16.83 -8.58
CA GLU A 54 -9.96 15.74 -9.52
C GLU A 54 -9.10 15.90 -10.78
N ARG A 55 -8.92 17.13 -11.27
CA ARG A 55 -7.99 17.44 -12.38
C ARG A 55 -7.21 18.72 -12.12
N ALA A 56 -5.95 18.73 -12.55
CA ALA A 56 -5.10 19.92 -12.53
C ALA A 56 -4.59 20.24 -13.95
N LEU A 57 -4.84 21.46 -14.41
CA LEU A 57 -4.40 21.96 -15.72
C LEU A 57 -3.52 23.19 -15.50
N VAL A 58 -2.25 23.12 -15.91
CA VAL A 58 -1.32 24.23 -15.80
C VAL A 58 -1.01 24.72 -17.21
N GLU A 59 -1.76 25.71 -17.68
CA GLU A 59 -1.62 26.29 -19.02
C GLU A 59 -0.82 27.62 -18.98
N GLY A 60 -0.89 28.34 -17.86
CA GLY A 60 -0.12 29.55 -17.58
C GLY A 60 1.18 29.28 -16.81
N THR A 61 1.54 30.19 -15.91
CA THR A 61 2.80 30.11 -15.15
C THR A 61 2.57 29.93 -13.66
N VAL A 62 3.26 28.98 -13.04
CA VAL A 62 3.45 28.89 -11.60
C VAL A 62 4.89 29.28 -11.30
N ASP A 63 5.08 30.45 -10.69
CA ASP A 63 6.41 30.97 -10.32
C ASP A 63 6.80 30.48 -8.92
N GLY A 64 7.11 29.19 -8.83
CA GLY A 64 7.43 28.49 -7.58
C GLY A 64 7.33 26.97 -7.73
N ASP A 65 7.36 26.28 -6.59
CA ASP A 65 7.17 24.83 -6.53
C ASP A 65 5.68 24.47 -6.63
N LEU A 66 5.36 23.40 -7.35
CA LEU A 66 3.99 22.91 -7.51
C LEU A 66 3.86 21.47 -6.99
N VAL A 67 3.02 21.29 -5.97
CA VAL A 67 2.70 19.97 -5.40
C VAL A 67 1.25 19.63 -5.67
N VAL A 68 0.99 18.56 -6.43
CA VAL A 68 -0.35 18.18 -6.87
C VAL A 68 -0.71 16.75 -6.48
N LEU A 69 -1.88 16.60 -5.87
CA LEU A 69 -2.59 15.34 -5.69
C LEU A 69 -3.86 15.39 -6.56
N ALA A 70 -3.88 14.68 -7.68
CA ALA A 70 -5.02 14.75 -8.59
C ALA A 70 -5.46 13.41 -9.21
N GLY A 71 -6.61 13.41 -9.87
CA GLY A 71 -7.01 12.32 -10.77
C GLY A 71 -6.19 12.34 -12.05
N ASP A 72 -6.08 13.51 -12.70
CA ASP A 72 -5.23 13.72 -13.88
C ASP A 72 -4.51 15.07 -13.79
N VAL A 73 -3.28 15.15 -14.32
CA VAL A 73 -2.48 16.38 -14.38
C VAL A 73 -1.95 16.60 -15.79
N SER A 74 -2.19 17.78 -16.36
CA SER A 74 -1.60 18.22 -17.63
C SER A 74 -0.91 19.57 -17.45
N VAL A 75 0.33 19.66 -17.91
CA VAL A 75 1.17 20.86 -17.85
C VAL A 75 1.54 21.24 -19.28
N SER A 76 0.90 22.28 -19.79
CA SER A 76 1.18 22.88 -21.11
C SER A 76 1.83 24.27 -21.00
N GLY A 77 1.82 24.86 -19.81
CA GLY A 77 2.49 26.11 -19.45
C GLY A 77 3.81 25.88 -18.73
N THR A 78 4.16 26.76 -17.79
CA THR A 78 5.47 26.76 -17.12
C THR A 78 5.34 26.61 -15.60
N VAL A 79 6.17 25.74 -15.02
CA VAL A 79 6.45 25.66 -13.58
C VAL A 79 7.92 26.02 -13.39
N THR A 80 8.22 27.16 -12.78
CA THR A 80 9.62 27.64 -12.65
C THR A 80 10.41 26.89 -11.57
N GLY A 81 9.71 26.26 -10.62
CA GLY A 81 10.28 25.43 -9.56
C GLY A 81 10.21 23.92 -9.82
N ASP A 82 10.22 23.16 -8.73
CA ASP A 82 10.04 21.70 -8.75
C ASP A 82 8.55 21.34 -8.90
N LEU A 83 8.26 20.29 -9.68
CA LEU A 83 6.92 19.73 -9.84
C LEU A 83 6.84 18.36 -9.16
N LEU A 84 6.04 18.25 -8.10
CA LEU A 84 5.76 16.99 -7.41
C LEU A 84 4.30 16.59 -7.63
N VAL A 85 4.07 15.44 -8.25
CA VAL A 85 2.73 14.97 -8.61
C VAL A 85 2.49 13.54 -8.14
N LEU A 86 1.37 13.34 -7.45
CA LEU A 86 0.80 12.03 -7.18
C LEU A 86 -0.59 11.98 -7.83
N SER A 87 -0.71 11.18 -8.89
CA SER A 87 -1.91 11.09 -9.71
C SER A 87 -2.55 9.70 -9.67
N GLY A 88 -3.88 9.64 -9.64
CA GLY A 88 -4.64 8.40 -9.81
C GLY A 88 -4.72 7.92 -11.27
N GLY A 89 -4.49 8.82 -12.22
CA GLY A 89 -4.62 8.69 -13.66
C GLY A 89 -3.32 9.06 -14.36
N GLU A 90 -3.38 10.01 -15.28
CA GLU A 90 -2.24 10.44 -16.10
C GLU A 90 -1.53 11.66 -15.50
N VAL A 91 -0.22 11.76 -15.76
CA VAL A 91 0.59 12.98 -15.60
C VAL A 91 1.29 13.26 -16.92
N ALA A 92 0.90 14.34 -17.58
CA ALA A 92 1.45 14.77 -18.86
C ALA A 92 2.15 16.12 -18.71
N VAL A 93 3.45 16.17 -19.01
CA VAL A 93 4.13 17.41 -19.37
C VAL A 93 4.06 17.49 -20.89
N GLU A 94 3.10 18.27 -21.39
CA GLU A 94 2.80 18.41 -22.80
C GLU A 94 3.99 19.01 -23.56
N SER A 95 4.01 18.94 -24.89
CA SER A 95 5.13 19.44 -25.71
C SER A 95 5.45 20.94 -25.52
N GLY A 96 4.46 21.76 -25.14
CA GLY A 96 4.65 23.16 -24.76
C GLY A 96 4.99 23.38 -23.28
N GLY A 97 4.86 22.33 -22.47
CA GLY A 97 5.08 22.35 -21.03
C GLY A 97 6.56 22.47 -20.66
N VAL A 98 6.83 23.31 -19.66
CA VAL A 98 8.17 23.52 -19.13
C VAL A 98 8.15 23.37 -17.61
N VAL A 99 9.05 22.55 -17.09
CA VAL A 99 9.38 22.48 -15.66
C VAL A 99 10.84 22.85 -15.52
N ASP A 100 11.14 24.07 -15.09
CA ASP A 100 12.54 24.53 -15.00
C ASP A 100 13.31 23.76 -13.91
N GLY A 101 12.63 23.38 -12.83
CA GLY A 101 13.14 22.51 -11.77
C GLY A 101 13.06 21.02 -12.10
N SER A 102 12.89 20.21 -11.06
CA SER A 102 12.82 18.74 -11.15
C SER A 102 11.38 18.23 -11.14
N LEU A 103 11.10 17.20 -11.93
CA LEU A 103 9.81 16.49 -11.93
C LEU A 103 9.89 15.25 -11.06
N ARG A 104 8.96 15.11 -10.11
CA ARG A 104 8.76 13.89 -9.32
C ARG A 104 7.32 13.45 -9.46
N ALA A 105 7.06 12.42 -10.27
CA ALA A 105 5.71 11.99 -10.61
C ALA A 105 5.48 10.51 -10.25
N ALA A 106 4.33 10.21 -9.64
CA ALA A 106 3.81 8.85 -9.55
C ALA A 106 2.36 8.79 -10.03
N ALA A 107 2.07 7.92 -10.98
CA ALA A 107 0.80 7.90 -11.72
C ALA A 107 0.48 6.51 -12.32
N ARG A 108 -0.66 6.36 -13.01
CA ARG A 108 -0.89 5.21 -13.90
C ARG A 108 -0.05 5.31 -15.17
N GLU A 109 0.14 6.53 -15.65
CA GLU A 109 0.98 6.86 -16.80
C GLU A 109 1.68 8.20 -16.55
N VAL A 110 2.97 8.26 -16.87
CA VAL A 110 3.74 9.51 -16.88
C VAL A 110 4.26 9.72 -18.30
N ALA A 111 3.85 10.81 -18.93
CA ALA A 111 4.29 11.21 -20.26
C ALA A 111 5.02 12.57 -20.18
N VAL A 112 6.24 12.62 -20.66
CA VAL A 112 7.05 13.85 -20.71
C VAL A 112 7.40 14.13 -22.17
N ALA A 113 6.57 14.96 -22.81
CA ALA A 113 6.79 15.44 -24.18
C ALA A 113 7.43 16.83 -24.21
N GLY A 114 7.26 17.62 -23.14
CA GLY A 114 7.88 18.93 -22.97
C GLY A 114 9.28 18.87 -22.37
N SER A 115 9.71 19.94 -21.70
CA SER A 115 11.05 20.04 -21.14
C SER A 115 11.05 20.05 -19.61
N VAL A 116 11.99 19.33 -19.02
CA VAL A 116 12.30 19.34 -17.59
C VAL A 116 13.77 19.73 -17.43
N GLY A 117 14.04 20.92 -16.89
CA GLY A 117 15.41 21.44 -16.73
C GLY A 117 16.23 20.67 -15.69
N GLY A 118 15.57 20.13 -14.67
CA GLY A 118 16.15 19.36 -13.58
C GLY A 118 16.14 17.84 -13.80
N ASP A 119 16.07 17.10 -12.69
CA ASP A 119 16.00 15.64 -12.69
C ASP A 119 14.54 15.18 -12.84
N VAL A 120 14.32 14.01 -13.45
CA VAL A 120 13.00 13.36 -13.51
C VAL A 120 13.01 12.10 -12.65
N LEU A 121 12.08 11.99 -11.70
CA LEU A 121 11.73 10.76 -11.01
C LEU A 121 10.31 10.34 -11.43
N ALA A 122 10.18 9.27 -12.20
CA ALA A 122 8.90 8.75 -12.68
C ALA A 122 8.60 7.35 -12.12
N VAL A 123 7.44 7.20 -11.49
CA VAL A 123 6.94 5.92 -10.96
C VAL A 123 5.57 5.63 -11.54
N ALA A 124 5.49 4.83 -12.60
CA ALA A 124 4.23 4.45 -13.21
C ALA A 124 4.33 3.12 -13.96
N PRO A 125 3.23 2.36 -14.08
CA PRO A 125 3.17 1.21 -14.98
C PRO A 125 3.68 1.52 -16.39
N ARG A 126 3.33 2.68 -16.95
CA ARG A 126 3.81 3.17 -18.25
C ARG A 126 4.50 4.51 -18.09
N VAL A 127 5.70 4.64 -18.64
CA VAL A 127 6.46 5.90 -18.66
C VAL A 127 6.94 6.16 -20.08
N ILE A 128 6.63 7.35 -20.62
CA ILE A 128 7.10 7.81 -21.92
C ILE A 128 7.88 9.10 -21.72
N VAL A 129 9.07 9.17 -22.28
CA VAL A 129 9.88 10.40 -22.30
C VAL A 129 10.29 10.68 -23.73
N ASP A 130 9.56 11.59 -24.37
CA ASP A 130 9.77 12.04 -25.75
C ASP A 130 10.45 13.42 -25.80
N GLY A 131 10.35 14.18 -24.72
CA GLY A 131 10.92 15.51 -24.58
C GLY A 131 12.33 15.55 -24.00
N ASP A 132 12.68 16.69 -23.41
CA ASP A 132 14.02 16.97 -22.91
C ASP A 132 14.09 16.85 -21.38
N VAL A 133 15.09 16.12 -20.88
CA VAL A 133 15.47 16.06 -19.47
C VAL A 133 16.88 16.60 -19.34
N GLY A 134 17.02 17.80 -18.78
CA GLY A 134 18.29 18.53 -18.69
C GLY A 134 19.31 17.88 -17.74
N ARG A 135 18.89 16.89 -16.95
CA ARG A 135 19.75 16.21 -15.98
C ARG A 135 19.54 14.68 -15.94
N ASP A 136 19.30 14.09 -14.76
CA ASP A 136 19.21 12.64 -14.58
C ASP A 136 17.74 12.16 -14.68
N LEU A 137 17.54 10.97 -15.23
CA LEU A 137 16.25 10.27 -15.21
C LEU A 137 16.33 9.07 -14.26
N VAL A 138 15.42 9.01 -13.29
CA VAL A 138 15.18 7.86 -12.42
C VAL A 138 13.79 7.31 -12.69
N VAL A 139 13.70 6.07 -13.16
CA VAL A 139 12.42 5.49 -13.59
C VAL A 139 12.11 4.14 -12.94
N PHE A 140 10.86 3.98 -12.52
CA PHE A 140 10.30 2.72 -12.04
C PHE A 140 9.00 2.42 -12.77
N GLY A 141 9.02 1.47 -13.70
CA GLY A 141 7.82 1.15 -14.49
C GLY A 141 7.76 -0.25 -15.08
N LEU A 142 6.60 -0.66 -15.61
CA LEU A 142 6.49 -1.93 -16.33
C LEU A 142 6.95 -1.75 -17.77
N ASP A 143 6.48 -0.70 -18.43
CA ASP A 143 6.83 -0.34 -19.79
C ASP A 143 7.41 1.08 -19.78
N VAL A 144 8.60 1.24 -20.35
CA VAL A 144 9.35 2.51 -20.35
C VAL A 144 9.91 2.73 -21.73
N ASP A 145 9.49 3.82 -22.38
CA ASP A 145 9.95 4.23 -23.70
C ASP A 145 10.68 5.58 -23.58
N LEU A 146 11.94 5.61 -24.00
CA LEU A 146 12.79 6.81 -23.98
C LEU A 146 13.16 7.19 -25.42
N GLU A 147 12.38 8.06 -26.04
CA GLU A 147 12.62 8.56 -27.41
C GLU A 147 13.24 9.96 -27.43
N GLY A 148 13.12 10.71 -26.33
CA GLY A 148 13.63 12.06 -26.17
C GLY A 148 15.12 12.14 -25.80
N ARG A 149 15.51 13.28 -25.22
CA ARG A 149 16.89 13.57 -24.84
C ARG A 149 17.04 13.62 -23.32
N ILE A 150 18.00 12.87 -22.80
CA ILE A 150 18.41 12.89 -21.40
C ILE A 150 19.88 13.31 -21.35
N ASP A 151 20.17 14.49 -20.80
CA ASP A 151 21.53 15.06 -20.86
C ASP A 151 22.56 14.31 -20.00
N ARG A 152 22.12 13.66 -18.92
CA ARG A 152 23.00 12.92 -17.98
C ARG A 152 22.63 11.44 -17.90
N ASP A 153 22.42 10.90 -16.70
CA ASP A 153 22.32 9.46 -16.47
C ASP A 153 20.87 8.97 -16.41
N VAL A 154 20.63 7.76 -16.93
CA VAL A 154 19.37 7.02 -16.76
C VAL A 154 19.58 5.90 -15.75
N ARG A 155 18.78 5.90 -14.69
CA ARG A 155 18.75 4.85 -13.66
C ARG A 155 17.35 4.32 -13.48
N GLY A 156 17.20 3.02 -13.26
CA GLY A 156 15.84 2.54 -13.05
C GLY A 156 15.66 1.06 -12.91
N ARG A 157 14.40 0.68 -12.68
CA ARG A 157 13.97 -0.72 -12.65
C ARG A 157 12.65 -0.87 -13.37
N GLY A 158 12.52 -1.94 -14.15
CA GLY A 158 11.27 -2.20 -14.81
C GLY A 158 11.13 -3.58 -15.43
N TYR A 159 10.11 -3.76 -16.24
CA TYR A 159 9.91 -5.00 -17.00
C TYR A 159 10.50 -4.87 -18.41
N ALA A 160 10.01 -3.93 -19.22
CA ALA A 160 10.56 -3.58 -20.51
C ALA A 160 11.12 -2.14 -20.46
N LEU A 161 12.24 -1.93 -21.14
CA LEU A 161 12.80 -0.60 -21.40
C LEU A 161 13.22 -0.54 -22.87
N GLY A 162 12.65 0.42 -23.60
CA GLY A 162 13.06 0.86 -24.92
C GLY A 162 13.88 2.16 -24.82
N VAL A 163 15.04 2.19 -25.47
CA VAL A 163 15.86 3.40 -25.62
C VAL A 163 16.01 3.67 -27.11
N GLY A 164 15.37 4.73 -27.60
CA GLY A 164 15.45 5.19 -28.99
C GLY A 164 16.08 6.57 -29.16
N GLY A 165 16.08 7.37 -28.09
CA GLY A 165 16.61 8.73 -28.09
C GLY A 165 18.08 8.85 -27.66
N VAL A 166 18.43 10.04 -27.15
CA VAL A 166 19.80 10.40 -26.76
C VAL A 166 19.94 10.38 -25.24
N VAL A 167 20.95 9.67 -24.74
CA VAL A 167 21.37 9.67 -23.33
C VAL A 167 22.83 10.13 -23.27
N GLY A 168 23.07 11.35 -22.79
CA GLY A 168 24.41 11.93 -22.73
C GLY A 168 25.36 11.19 -21.77
N GLY A 169 24.82 10.57 -20.72
CA GLY A 169 25.56 9.87 -19.67
C GLY A 169 25.47 8.34 -19.73
N HIS A 170 25.38 7.73 -18.55
CA HIS A 170 25.33 6.28 -18.33
C HIS A 170 23.89 5.79 -18.20
N VAL A 171 23.66 4.55 -18.65
CA VAL A 171 22.41 3.83 -18.41
C VAL A 171 22.70 2.71 -17.42
N ASP A 172 22.16 2.79 -16.19
CA ASP A 172 22.23 1.72 -15.17
C ASP A 172 20.83 1.24 -14.76
N VAL A 173 20.39 0.13 -15.34
CA VAL A 173 19.00 -0.35 -15.23
C VAL A 173 18.90 -1.81 -14.81
N ALA A 174 17.78 -2.16 -14.17
CA ALA A 174 17.42 -3.54 -13.87
C ALA A 174 16.07 -3.89 -14.51
N VAL A 175 16.10 -4.64 -15.61
CA VAL A 175 14.93 -4.89 -16.48
C VAL A 175 14.85 -6.35 -16.92
N GLU A 176 13.64 -6.83 -17.23
CA GLU A 176 13.44 -8.16 -17.81
C GLU A 176 13.86 -8.17 -19.29
N ARG A 177 13.52 -7.11 -20.03
CA ARG A 177 13.86 -6.90 -21.44
C ARG A 177 14.40 -5.49 -21.63
N LEU A 178 15.51 -5.38 -22.37
CA LEU A 178 16.11 -4.12 -22.79
C LEU A 178 16.20 -4.12 -24.31
N VAL A 179 15.68 -3.08 -24.95
CA VAL A 179 15.81 -2.82 -26.38
C VAL A 179 16.47 -1.45 -26.55
N VAL A 180 17.52 -1.40 -27.35
CA VAL A 180 18.16 -0.16 -27.80
C VAL A 180 17.91 -0.07 -29.30
N ALA A 181 17.09 0.89 -29.72
CA ALA A 181 16.59 1.03 -31.08
C ALA A 181 17.64 1.67 -32.01
N ASP A 182 17.37 1.62 -33.32
CA ASP A 182 18.21 2.29 -34.32
C ASP A 182 18.16 3.81 -34.11
N GLY A 183 19.33 4.46 -34.12
CA GLY A 183 19.46 5.90 -33.88
C GLY A 183 19.58 6.30 -32.41
N ALA A 184 19.49 5.34 -31.47
CA ALA A 184 19.74 5.63 -30.06
C ALA A 184 21.23 5.95 -29.82
N GLU A 185 21.49 7.03 -29.08
CA GLU A 185 22.85 7.47 -28.75
C GLU A 185 23.06 7.43 -27.23
N ILE A 186 23.97 6.60 -26.75
CA ILE A 186 24.34 6.53 -25.34
C ILE A 186 25.79 6.97 -25.20
N GLY A 187 26.02 8.19 -24.69
CA GLY A 187 27.35 8.78 -24.57
C GLY A 187 28.29 8.02 -23.61
N GLY A 188 27.72 7.25 -22.67
CA GLY A 188 28.45 6.53 -21.64
C GLY A 188 28.31 5.01 -21.67
N ASN A 189 28.44 4.38 -20.49
CA ASN A 189 28.34 2.93 -20.35
C ASN A 189 26.87 2.48 -20.25
N LEU A 190 26.57 1.32 -20.84
CA LEU A 190 25.28 0.63 -20.71
C LEU A 190 25.42 -0.54 -19.73
N LEU A 191 25.03 -0.32 -18.47
CA LEU A 191 25.00 -1.33 -17.42
C LEU A 191 23.58 -1.83 -17.24
N TYR A 192 23.35 -3.13 -17.44
CA TYR A 192 22.01 -3.69 -17.28
C TYR A 192 22.02 -4.99 -16.50
N ARG A 193 21.05 -5.14 -15.60
CA ARG A 193 20.76 -6.36 -14.84
C ARG A 193 19.53 -7.02 -15.45
N SER A 194 19.72 -8.09 -16.23
CA SER A 194 18.63 -8.79 -16.91
C SER A 194 18.86 -10.30 -17.03
N PRO A 195 17.80 -11.14 -16.91
CA PRO A 195 17.87 -12.55 -17.26
C PRO A 195 18.01 -12.79 -18.77
N ARG A 196 17.68 -11.81 -19.62
CA ARG A 196 17.82 -11.87 -21.08
C ARG A 196 19.00 -11.01 -21.56
N SER A 197 19.52 -11.29 -22.76
CA SER A 197 20.44 -10.36 -23.44
C SER A 197 19.67 -9.13 -23.91
N ALA A 198 20.32 -7.96 -23.89
CA ALA A 198 19.76 -6.77 -24.49
C ALA A 198 19.70 -6.95 -26.02
N ASP A 199 18.65 -6.44 -26.64
CA ASP A 199 18.52 -6.34 -28.09
C ASP A 199 19.01 -4.96 -28.51
N VAL A 200 20.18 -4.89 -29.14
CA VAL A 200 20.81 -3.62 -29.53
C VAL A 200 20.84 -3.58 -31.05
N ALA A 201 20.14 -2.62 -31.63
CA ALA A 201 20.03 -2.48 -33.06
C ALA A 201 21.38 -2.04 -33.68
N PRO A 202 21.67 -2.41 -34.95
CA PRO A 202 22.96 -2.09 -35.57
C PRO A 202 23.25 -0.59 -35.69
N GLY A 203 22.21 0.24 -35.76
CA GLY A 203 22.31 1.70 -35.82
C GLY A 203 22.36 2.40 -34.47
N ALA A 204 22.47 1.66 -33.35
CA ALA A 204 22.63 2.25 -32.02
C ALA A 204 24.10 2.58 -31.72
N GLU A 205 24.35 3.79 -31.23
CA GLU A 205 25.69 4.23 -30.82
C GLU A 205 25.82 4.17 -29.30
N VAL A 206 26.79 3.38 -28.81
CA VAL A 206 27.14 3.34 -27.39
C VAL A 206 28.61 3.73 -27.24
N GLY A 207 28.86 4.93 -26.72
CA GLY A 207 30.20 5.49 -26.55
C GLY A 207 31.06 4.74 -25.51
N GLY A 208 30.42 4.07 -24.56
CA GLY A 208 31.07 3.28 -23.52
C GLY A 208 30.97 1.76 -23.69
N ARG A 209 31.07 1.03 -22.58
CA ARG A 209 30.97 -0.44 -22.56
C ARG A 209 29.55 -0.89 -22.26
N ILE A 210 29.14 -1.98 -22.94
CA ILE A 210 27.92 -2.71 -22.63
C ILE A 210 28.28 -3.82 -21.61
N VAL A 211 27.76 -3.71 -20.39
CA VAL A 211 28.06 -4.64 -19.29
C VAL A 211 26.77 -5.25 -18.75
N ARG A 212 26.64 -6.57 -18.90
CA ARG A 212 25.56 -7.34 -18.31
C ARG A 212 25.93 -7.82 -16.90
N LEU A 213 25.11 -7.48 -15.93
CA LEU A 213 25.23 -7.93 -14.53
C LEU A 213 24.19 -9.02 -14.21
N PRO A 214 24.49 -9.94 -13.27
CA PRO A 214 23.54 -11.00 -12.89
C PRO A 214 22.28 -10.41 -12.23
N ALA A 215 21.11 -10.86 -12.67
CA ALA A 215 19.82 -10.46 -12.10
C ALA A 215 19.67 -11.04 -10.68
N ARG A 216 19.68 -10.19 -9.64
CA ARG A 216 19.56 -10.61 -8.23
C ARG A 216 18.12 -10.86 -7.76
N SER A 217 17.11 -10.47 -8.54
CA SER A 217 15.69 -10.79 -8.27
C SER A 217 14.83 -10.55 -9.51
N ASN A 218 13.87 -11.43 -9.78
CA ASN A 218 12.87 -11.21 -10.83
C ASN A 218 11.98 -10.02 -10.45
N PHE A 219 12.01 -8.95 -11.24
CA PHE A 219 11.21 -7.74 -11.00
C PHE A 219 9.71 -8.07 -10.85
N VAL A 220 9.19 -8.98 -11.68
CA VAL A 220 7.81 -9.48 -11.64
C VAL A 220 7.46 -10.08 -10.29
N VAL A 221 8.36 -10.87 -9.70
CA VAL A 221 8.14 -11.46 -8.37
C VAL A 221 8.09 -10.37 -7.30
N GLY A 222 8.96 -9.35 -7.41
CA GLY A 222 8.94 -8.20 -6.50
C GLY A 222 7.62 -7.42 -6.57
N VAL A 223 7.15 -7.09 -7.77
CA VAL A 223 5.87 -6.39 -7.99
C VAL A 223 4.70 -7.23 -7.50
N PHE A 224 4.66 -8.52 -7.86
CA PHE A 224 3.62 -9.44 -7.39
C PHE A 224 3.57 -9.52 -5.86
N LEU A 225 4.73 -9.66 -5.20
CA LEU A 225 4.79 -9.68 -3.74
C LEU A 225 4.35 -8.35 -3.12
N ALA A 226 4.71 -7.21 -3.73
CA ALA A 226 4.26 -5.89 -3.27
C ALA A 226 2.74 -5.73 -3.40
N VAL A 227 2.16 -6.06 -4.55
CA VAL A 227 0.71 -6.02 -4.79
C VAL A 227 -0.03 -6.98 -3.86
N ALA A 228 0.44 -8.23 -3.75
CA ALA A 228 -0.13 -9.22 -2.84
C ALA A 228 -0.08 -8.75 -1.39
N ARG A 229 0.98 -8.01 -0.99
CA ARG A 229 1.09 -7.40 0.34
C ARG A 229 0.04 -6.33 0.56
N VAL A 230 -0.16 -5.41 -0.39
CA VAL A 230 -1.19 -4.36 -0.30
C VAL A 230 -2.58 -4.96 -0.23
N ILE A 231 -2.89 -5.90 -1.13
CA ILE A 231 -4.17 -6.63 -1.14
C ILE A 231 -4.36 -7.39 0.18
N GLY A 232 -3.30 -8.02 0.71
CA GLY A 232 -3.35 -8.71 1.99
C GLY A 232 -3.69 -7.78 3.16
N VAL A 233 -3.12 -6.57 3.19
CA VAL A 233 -3.43 -5.54 4.19
C VAL A 233 -4.88 -5.10 4.11
N LEU A 234 -5.34 -4.72 2.92
CA LEU A 234 -6.73 -4.28 2.70
C LEU A 234 -7.70 -5.41 3.02
N GLY A 235 -7.41 -6.62 2.56
CA GLY A 235 -8.18 -7.84 2.83
C GLY A 235 -8.28 -8.13 4.33
N PHE A 236 -7.21 -7.96 5.10
CA PHE A 236 -7.24 -8.13 6.55
C PHE A 236 -8.15 -7.10 7.25
N VAL A 237 -8.05 -5.82 6.86
CA VAL A 237 -8.90 -4.76 7.43
C VAL A 237 -10.38 -5.02 7.11
N VAL A 238 -10.69 -5.33 5.85
CA VAL A 238 -12.05 -5.65 5.40
C VAL A 238 -12.57 -6.92 6.11
N ALA A 239 -11.78 -7.97 6.18
CA ALA A 239 -12.15 -9.21 6.88
C ALA A 239 -12.40 -8.96 8.38
N GLY A 240 -11.58 -8.13 9.02
CA GLY A 240 -11.77 -7.72 10.41
C GLY A 240 -13.08 -6.96 10.63
N ILE A 241 -13.37 -5.95 9.80
CA ILE A 241 -14.63 -5.20 9.83
C ILE A 241 -15.83 -6.11 9.58
N LEU A 242 -15.75 -6.97 8.56
CA LEU A 242 -16.81 -7.92 8.23
C LEU A 242 -17.07 -8.89 9.38
N THR A 243 -16.01 -9.35 10.05
CA THR A 243 -16.12 -10.22 11.23
C THR A 243 -16.76 -9.49 12.41
N LEU A 244 -16.38 -8.23 12.66
CA LEU A 244 -17.01 -7.38 13.67
C LEU A 244 -18.50 -7.15 13.39
N TRP A 245 -18.86 -6.97 12.12
CA TRP A 245 -20.23 -6.81 11.67
C TRP A 245 -21.05 -8.10 11.83
N LEU A 246 -20.55 -9.23 11.31
CA LEU A 246 -21.23 -10.53 11.35
C LEU A 246 -21.37 -11.06 12.79
N SER A 247 -20.39 -10.78 13.65
CA SER A 247 -20.31 -11.31 15.00
C SER A 247 -20.15 -10.22 16.07
N ARG A 248 -21.01 -9.20 15.98
CA ARG A 248 -21.09 -8.05 16.93
C ARG A 248 -21.14 -8.44 18.42
N TRP A 249 -21.54 -9.68 18.72
CA TRP A 249 -21.63 -10.22 20.08
C TRP A 249 -20.38 -11.00 20.51
N THR A 250 -19.63 -11.61 19.59
CA THR A 250 -18.56 -12.57 19.92
C THR A 250 -17.19 -11.90 19.97
N VAL A 251 -16.89 -10.99 19.04
CA VAL A 251 -15.58 -10.33 18.95
C VAL A 251 -15.25 -9.47 20.17
N PRO A 252 -16.15 -8.63 20.70
CA PRO A 252 -15.84 -7.83 21.90
C PRO A 252 -15.55 -8.71 23.13
N ARG A 253 -16.18 -9.89 23.20
CA ARG A 253 -15.96 -10.86 24.29
C ARG A 253 -14.63 -11.61 24.12
N ALA A 254 -14.29 -11.96 22.89
CA ALA A 254 -12.99 -12.54 22.56
C ALA A 254 -11.86 -11.54 22.89
N ALA A 255 -11.98 -10.28 22.46
CA ALA A 255 -11.03 -9.21 22.79
C ALA A 255 -10.96 -8.93 24.30
N GLY A 256 -12.11 -8.92 24.98
CA GLY A 256 -12.17 -8.80 26.43
C GLY A 256 -11.48 -9.96 27.17
N SER A 257 -11.47 -11.16 26.58
CA SER A 257 -10.75 -12.30 27.13
C SER A 257 -9.23 -12.12 27.02
N VAL A 258 -8.76 -11.59 25.88
CA VAL A 258 -7.35 -11.23 25.64
C VAL A 258 -6.87 -10.20 26.66
N LEU A 259 -7.65 -9.13 26.87
CA LEU A 259 -7.29 -8.06 27.82
C LEU A 259 -7.28 -8.51 29.28
N ARG A 260 -8.26 -9.35 29.69
CA ARG A 260 -8.43 -9.73 31.09
C ARG A 260 -7.55 -10.91 31.52
N ARG A 261 -7.18 -11.79 30.59
CA ARG A 261 -6.45 -13.04 30.86
C ARG A 261 -5.40 -13.34 29.78
N PRO A 262 -4.41 -12.47 29.55
CA PRO A 262 -3.50 -12.58 28.39
C PRO A 262 -2.72 -13.90 28.34
N LEU A 263 -2.22 -14.39 29.48
CA LEU A 263 -1.47 -15.65 29.57
C LEU A 263 -2.34 -16.89 29.25
N PRO A 264 -3.50 -17.11 29.91
CA PRO A 264 -4.42 -18.19 29.53
C PRO A 264 -4.85 -18.13 28.07
N THR A 265 -5.06 -16.92 27.53
CA THR A 265 -5.45 -16.77 26.12
C THR A 265 -4.37 -17.23 25.17
N LEU A 266 -3.11 -16.91 25.47
CA LEU A 266 -1.97 -17.35 24.68
C LEU A 266 -1.85 -18.88 24.70
N LEU A 267 -1.94 -19.50 25.88
CA LEU A 267 -1.80 -20.95 26.03
C LEU A 267 -2.90 -21.72 25.29
N VAL A 268 -4.15 -21.28 25.40
CA VAL A 268 -5.26 -21.88 24.64
C VAL A 268 -5.04 -21.68 23.14
N GLY A 269 -4.57 -20.51 22.73
CA GLY A 269 -4.20 -20.22 21.36
C GLY A 269 -3.13 -21.16 20.80
N VAL A 270 -2.05 -21.40 21.57
CA VAL A 270 -0.98 -22.33 21.19
C VAL A 270 -1.55 -23.74 21.06
N GLY A 271 -2.40 -24.15 22.01
CA GLY A 271 -3.09 -25.44 21.95
C GLY A 271 -3.91 -25.60 20.68
N VAL A 272 -4.70 -24.60 20.29
CA VAL A 272 -5.49 -24.62 19.04
C VAL A 272 -4.57 -24.64 17.81
N PHE A 273 -3.52 -23.82 17.79
CA PHE A 273 -2.57 -23.73 16.69
C PHE A 273 -1.85 -25.06 16.42
N VAL A 274 -1.49 -25.80 17.47
CA VAL A 274 -0.85 -27.11 17.35
C VAL A 274 -1.85 -28.23 17.10
N ALA A 275 -3.02 -28.22 17.78
CA ALA A 275 -4.00 -29.28 17.66
C ALA A 275 -4.70 -29.31 16.29
N LEU A 276 -4.93 -28.14 15.68
CA LEU A 276 -5.63 -28.03 14.40
C LEU A 276 -4.92 -28.77 13.24
N PRO A 277 -3.62 -28.56 12.95
CA PRO A 277 -2.92 -29.30 11.91
C PRO A 277 -2.81 -30.80 12.24
N VAL A 278 -2.61 -31.16 13.50
CA VAL A 278 -2.59 -32.58 13.93
C VAL A 278 -3.95 -33.23 13.65
N ALA A 279 -5.05 -32.55 13.95
CA ALA A 279 -6.40 -33.03 13.64
C ALA A 279 -6.62 -33.17 12.13
N ILE A 280 -6.21 -32.18 11.32
CA ILE A 280 -6.31 -32.25 9.85
C ILE A 280 -5.58 -33.48 9.32
N VAL A 281 -4.34 -33.71 9.75
CA VAL A 281 -3.55 -34.88 9.33
C VAL A 281 -4.23 -36.17 9.79
N ALA A 282 -4.65 -36.27 11.06
CA ALA A 282 -5.30 -37.45 11.60
C ALA A 282 -6.61 -37.80 10.87
N PHE A 283 -7.47 -36.81 10.56
CA PHE A 283 -8.70 -37.04 9.81
C PHE A 283 -8.44 -37.37 8.34
N SER A 284 -7.43 -36.74 7.72
CA SER A 284 -7.05 -37.00 6.33
C SER A 284 -6.53 -38.43 6.10
N ALA A 285 -5.98 -39.08 7.13
CA ALA A 285 -5.53 -40.46 7.07
C ALA A 285 -6.69 -41.47 6.90
N THR A 286 -7.93 -41.04 7.08
CA THR A 286 -9.12 -41.87 6.90
C THR A 286 -9.92 -41.43 5.68
N LEU A 287 -10.37 -42.39 4.85
CA LEU A 287 -11.19 -42.08 3.67
C LEU A 287 -12.50 -41.35 4.05
N VAL A 288 -13.07 -41.70 5.21
CA VAL A 288 -14.29 -41.09 5.76
C VAL A 288 -14.02 -39.73 6.41
N GLY A 289 -12.83 -39.49 6.96
CA GLY A 289 -12.45 -38.24 7.58
C GLY A 289 -11.92 -37.19 6.60
N LEU A 290 -11.63 -37.57 5.35
CA LEU A 290 -11.15 -36.64 4.32
C LEU A 290 -12.08 -35.41 4.13
N PRO A 291 -13.43 -35.54 4.05
CA PRO A 291 -14.30 -34.37 3.96
C PRO A 291 -14.20 -33.46 5.20
N VAL A 292 -14.05 -34.05 6.39
CA VAL A 292 -13.88 -33.30 7.65
C VAL A 292 -12.53 -32.59 7.66
N ALA A 293 -11.46 -33.25 7.21
CA ALA A 293 -10.13 -32.66 7.10
C ALA A 293 -10.13 -31.46 6.15
N VAL A 294 -10.85 -31.52 5.02
CA VAL A 294 -11.03 -30.39 4.09
C VAL A 294 -11.73 -29.22 4.79
N VAL A 295 -12.82 -29.47 5.52
CA VAL A 295 -13.50 -28.41 6.28
C VAL A 295 -12.58 -27.81 7.34
N LEU A 296 -11.84 -28.62 8.08
CA LEU A 296 -10.87 -28.16 9.07
C LEU A 296 -9.75 -27.34 8.44
N LEU A 297 -9.29 -27.72 7.25
CA LEU A 297 -8.30 -26.95 6.48
C LEU A 297 -8.86 -25.60 6.05
N LEU A 298 -10.09 -25.53 5.56
CA LEU A 298 -10.74 -24.26 5.21
C LEU A 298 -10.91 -23.36 6.44
N VAL A 299 -11.29 -23.93 7.59
CA VAL A 299 -11.35 -23.22 8.87
C VAL A 299 -9.97 -22.74 9.31
N ALA A 300 -8.91 -23.53 9.09
CA ALA A 300 -7.53 -23.12 9.39
C ALA A 300 -7.10 -21.94 8.51
N VAL A 301 -7.38 -21.99 7.21
CA VAL A 301 -7.06 -20.91 6.25
C VAL A 301 -7.82 -19.63 6.61
N ALA A 302 -9.13 -19.72 6.86
CA ALA A 302 -9.91 -18.58 7.33
C ALA A 302 -9.43 -18.08 8.70
N GLY A 303 -9.01 -18.98 9.58
CA GLY A 303 -8.43 -18.69 10.88
C GLY A 303 -7.10 -17.96 10.81
N VAL A 304 -6.30 -18.15 9.77
CA VAL A 304 -5.08 -17.35 9.56
C VAL A 304 -5.45 -15.88 9.32
N ALA A 305 -6.47 -15.59 8.52
CA ALA A 305 -6.90 -14.23 8.21
C ALA A 305 -7.69 -13.56 9.36
N VAL A 306 -8.64 -14.29 9.97
CA VAL A 306 -9.57 -13.75 10.98
C VAL A 306 -9.09 -13.97 12.41
N GLY A 307 -8.18 -14.92 12.62
CA GLY A 307 -7.63 -15.28 13.92
C GLY A 307 -7.07 -14.08 14.67
N PRO A 308 -6.22 -13.22 14.10
CA PRO A 308 -5.64 -12.07 14.80
C PRO A 308 -6.65 -11.00 15.23
N VAL A 309 -7.86 -10.95 14.67
CA VAL A 309 -8.81 -9.84 14.83
C VAL A 309 -9.11 -9.47 16.30
N PRO A 310 -9.40 -10.41 17.22
CA PRO A 310 -9.64 -10.06 18.62
C PRO A 310 -8.39 -9.53 19.35
N ALA A 311 -7.20 -10.02 18.99
CA ALA A 311 -5.94 -9.56 19.57
C ALA A 311 -5.62 -8.14 19.09
N VAL A 312 -5.84 -7.87 17.80
CA VAL A 312 -5.68 -6.55 17.19
C VAL A 312 -6.67 -5.55 17.78
N LEU A 313 -7.95 -5.93 17.95
CA LEU A 313 -8.93 -5.09 18.63
C LEU A 313 -8.54 -4.82 20.09
N ALA A 314 -8.06 -5.83 20.82
CA ALA A 314 -7.58 -5.66 22.19
C ALA A 314 -6.40 -4.67 22.27
N LEU A 315 -5.44 -4.79 21.35
CA LEU A 315 -4.32 -3.86 21.22
C LEU A 315 -4.80 -2.43 20.98
N GLY A 316 -5.72 -2.24 20.04
CA GLY A 316 -6.29 -0.94 19.73
C GLY A 316 -7.10 -0.33 20.88
N ALA A 317 -7.89 -1.15 21.59
CA ALA A 317 -8.60 -0.71 22.78
C ALA A 317 -7.64 -0.29 23.92
N ALA A 318 -6.52 -1.00 24.07
CA ALA A 318 -5.48 -0.64 25.03
C ALA A 318 -4.78 0.68 24.67
N LEU A 319 -4.38 0.85 23.40
CA LEU A 319 -3.73 2.07 22.90
C LEU A 319 -4.63 3.31 23.01
N THR A 320 -5.91 3.15 22.68
CA THR A 320 -6.90 4.23 22.74
C THR A 320 -7.45 4.48 24.14
N ARG A 321 -7.12 3.63 25.12
CA ARG A 321 -7.71 3.62 26.46
C ARG A 321 -9.25 3.61 26.44
N GLY A 322 -9.84 2.97 25.42
CA GLY A 322 -11.29 2.89 25.23
C GLY A 322 -11.99 4.19 24.79
N ARG A 323 -11.26 5.21 24.31
CA ARG A 323 -11.85 6.47 23.83
C ARG A 323 -12.57 6.37 22.49
N PHE A 324 -12.22 5.36 21.69
CA PHE A 324 -12.84 5.12 20.40
C PHE A 324 -13.90 4.02 20.49
N ASP A 325 -14.83 4.02 19.54
CA ASP A 325 -15.81 2.97 19.37
C ASP A 325 -15.16 1.65 18.91
N LEU A 326 -15.94 0.57 18.80
CA LEU A 326 -15.43 -0.76 18.45
C LEU A 326 -14.64 -0.76 17.13
N TYR A 327 -15.10 0.00 16.14
CA TYR A 327 -14.48 0.09 14.82
C TYR A 327 -13.23 0.96 14.84
N GLY A 328 -13.29 2.16 15.44
CA GLY A 328 -12.12 3.03 15.60
C GLY A 328 -11.01 2.36 16.43
N GLY A 329 -11.38 1.65 17.49
CA GLY A 329 -10.45 0.83 18.26
C GLY A 329 -9.75 -0.24 17.42
N PHE A 330 -10.50 -0.98 16.59
CA PHE A 330 -9.90 -1.96 15.67
C PHE A 330 -8.97 -1.31 14.65
N LEU A 331 -9.35 -0.18 14.05
CA LEU A 331 -8.53 0.51 13.04
C LEU A 331 -7.19 0.98 13.63
N VAL A 332 -7.22 1.58 14.83
CA VAL A 332 -5.99 2.01 15.53
C VAL A 332 -5.12 0.79 15.88
N GLY A 333 -5.73 -0.29 16.35
CA GLY A 333 -5.02 -1.55 16.62
C GLY A 333 -4.42 -2.18 15.37
N ALA A 334 -5.15 -2.17 14.25
CA ALA A 334 -4.71 -2.72 12.97
C ALA A 334 -3.55 -1.89 12.41
N ALA A 335 -3.63 -0.56 12.44
CA ALA A 335 -2.54 0.32 12.04
C ALA A 335 -1.26 0.05 12.86
N ALA A 336 -1.37 -0.03 14.18
CA ALA A 336 -0.24 -0.31 15.07
C ALA A 336 0.35 -1.71 14.84
N TRP A 337 -0.49 -2.73 14.68
CA TRP A 337 -0.05 -4.10 14.44
C TRP A 337 0.60 -4.27 13.07
N LEU A 338 0.02 -3.70 12.02
CA LEU A 338 0.60 -3.71 10.67
C LEU A 338 1.93 -2.95 10.63
N ALA A 339 2.03 -1.81 11.30
CA ALA A 339 3.29 -1.10 11.47
C ALA A 339 4.34 -2.02 12.11
N ALA A 340 4.03 -2.70 13.21
CA ALA A 340 4.95 -3.63 13.86
C ALA A 340 5.36 -4.82 12.97
N VAL A 341 4.44 -5.35 12.16
CA VAL A 341 4.72 -6.43 11.20
C VAL A 341 5.64 -5.96 10.07
N PHE A 342 5.53 -4.71 9.64
CA PHE A 342 6.25 -4.20 8.48
C PHE A 342 7.56 -3.47 8.77
N LEU A 343 7.67 -2.81 9.93
CA LEU A 343 8.90 -2.11 10.35
C LEU A 343 10.03 -3.08 10.76
N LEU A 344 9.69 -4.33 11.09
CA LEU A 344 10.66 -5.30 11.58
C LEU A 344 10.81 -6.48 10.61
N PRO A 345 11.76 -6.44 9.65
CA PRO A 345 11.89 -7.46 8.60
C PRO A 345 12.10 -8.89 9.09
N PHE A 346 12.67 -9.08 10.29
CA PHE A 346 12.85 -10.41 10.91
C PHE A 346 11.81 -10.72 12.00
N VAL A 347 11.23 -9.69 12.62
CA VAL A 347 10.30 -9.87 13.75
C VAL A 347 8.85 -9.89 13.28
N GLY A 348 8.56 -9.41 12.07
CA GLY A 348 7.19 -9.30 11.55
C GLY A 348 6.44 -10.63 11.51
N GLY A 349 7.13 -11.72 11.14
CA GLY A 349 6.56 -13.07 11.21
C GLY A 349 6.21 -13.51 12.63
N LEU A 350 7.05 -13.18 13.61
CA LEU A 350 6.79 -13.46 15.02
C LEU A 350 5.65 -12.60 15.59
N VAL A 351 5.57 -11.32 15.19
CA VAL A 351 4.46 -10.42 15.56
C VAL A 351 3.14 -10.93 14.99
N TYR A 352 3.16 -11.41 13.74
CA TYR A 352 1.98 -12.01 13.12
C TYR A 352 1.56 -13.28 13.87
N LEU A 353 2.51 -14.18 14.14
CA LEU A 353 2.27 -15.42 14.87
C LEU A 353 1.72 -15.15 16.27
N ALA A 354 2.28 -14.19 17.01
CA ALA A 354 1.80 -13.81 18.32
C ALA A 354 0.34 -13.30 18.27
N GLY A 355 0.04 -12.43 17.31
CA GLY A 355 -1.33 -11.95 17.08
C GLY A 355 -2.31 -13.06 16.72
N LEU A 356 -1.90 -13.97 15.82
CA LEU A 356 -2.69 -15.13 15.41
C LEU A 356 -3.01 -16.04 16.61
N VAL A 357 -1.99 -16.43 17.37
CA VAL A 357 -2.13 -17.32 18.53
C VAL A 357 -3.03 -16.68 19.59
N TRP A 358 -2.78 -15.41 19.97
CA TRP A 358 -3.62 -14.72 20.94
C TRP A 358 -5.07 -14.59 20.50
N GLY A 359 -5.28 -14.26 19.23
CA GLY A 359 -6.60 -14.07 18.68
C GLY A 359 -7.38 -15.39 18.58
N LEU A 360 -6.75 -16.49 18.16
CA LEU A 360 -7.33 -17.84 18.18
C LEU A 360 -7.73 -18.26 19.61
N GLY A 361 -6.88 -17.99 20.60
CA GLY A 361 -7.19 -18.24 22.00
C GLY A 361 -8.37 -17.39 22.52
N GLY A 362 -8.41 -16.12 22.12
CA GLY A 362 -9.53 -15.20 22.39
C GLY A 362 -10.85 -15.73 21.83
N TRP A 363 -10.85 -16.18 20.57
CA TRP A 363 -12.01 -16.82 19.95
C TRP A 363 -12.47 -18.06 20.72
N ALA A 364 -11.55 -18.97 21.04
CA ALA A 364 -11.85 -20.23 21.71
C ALA A 364 -12.51 -20.02 23.09
N MET A 365 -11.96 -19.14 23.93
CA MET A 365 -12.58 -18.90 25.25
C MET A 365 -13.80 -18.00 25.17
N GLY A 366 -13.88 -17.08 24.20
CA GLY A 366 -15.08 -16.29 23.94
C GLY A 366 -16.27 -17.20 23.64
N TRP A 367 -16.05 -18.23 22.81
CA TRP A 367 -17.03 -19.29 22.55
C TRP A 367 -17.34 -20.15 23.78
N TRP A 368 -16.31 -20.55 24.55
CA TRP A 368 -16.53 -21.37 25.75
C TRP A 368 -17.36 -20.65 26.82
N ALA A 369 -17.14 -19.33 26.96
CA ALA A 369 -17.91 -18.48 27.87
C ALA A 369 -19.39 -18.35 27.47
N LEU A 370 -19.70 -18.37 26.17
CA LEU A 370 -21.09 -18.38 25.67
C LEU A 370 -21.79 -19.68 26.06
N ARG A 371 -21.15 -20.84 25.86
CA ARG A 371 -21.74 -22.15 26.19
C ARG A 371 -22.04 -22.32 27.68
N ARG A 372 -21.21 -21.77 28.58
CA ARG A 372 -21.43 -21.88 30.03
C ARG A 372 -22.59 -21.02 30.55
N ARG A 373 -22.97 -19.96 29.84
CA ARG A 373 -24.11 -19.10 30.24
C ARG A 373 -25.45 -19.60 29.72
N SER A 374 -25.45 -20.48 28.72
CA SER A 374 -26.64 -21.09 28.13
C SER A 374 -26.97 -22.48 28.69
N ALA A 375 -26.28 -22.94 29.74
CA ALA A 375 -26.62 -24.22 30.37
C ALA A 375 -27.98 -24.09 31.10
N PRO A 376 -29.02 -24.86 30.72
CA PRO A 376 -30.29 -24.84 31.44
C PRO A 376 -30.07 -25.31 32.89
N PRO A 377 -30.85 -24.80 33.87
CA PRO A 377 -30.75 -25.27 35.25
C PRO A 377 -30.96 -26.80 35.31
N PRO A 378 -30.26 -27.52 36.21
CA PRO A 378 -30.44 -28.96 36.34
C PRO A 378 -31.91 -29.25 36.63
N VAL A 379 -32.52 -30.10 35.80
CA VAL A 379 -33.87 -30.61 36.00
C VAL A 379 -33.86 -31.39 37.31
N GLY A 380 -34.45 -30.82 38.37
CA GLY A 380 -34.54 -31.47 39.68
C GLY A 380 -34.35 -30.58 40.90
N ALA A 381 -34.01 -29.29 40.76
CA ALA A 381 -34.08 -28.37 41.90
C ALA A 381 -35.54 -27.99 42.17
N SER A 382 -36.23 -28.79 42.98
CA SER A 382 -37.53 -28.43 43.55
C SER A 382 -37.42 -27.12 44.32
N ALA A 383 -38.33 -26.18 44.03
CA ALA A 383 -38.48 -24.96 44.80
C ALA A 383 -38.76 -25.30 46.28
N PRO A 384 -38.23 -24.55 47.26
CA PRO A 384 -38.64 -24.71 48.64
C PRO A 384 -40.10 -24.23 48.80
N ASP A 385 -40.94 -25.08 49.38
CA ASP A 385 -42.32 -24.78 49.75
C ASP A 385 -42.42 -23.48 50.55
N GLY A 386 -43.30 -22.58 50.12
CA GLY A 386 -43.70 -21.35 50.81
C GLY A 386 -45.20 -21.35 51.09
N PRO A 387 -45.65 -20.69 52.16
CA PRO A 387 -46.62 -21.26 53.10
C PRO A 387 -48.09 -21.05 52.72
N ASP A 388 -48.89 -21.96 53.27
CA ASP A 388 -50.34 -22.00 53.33
C ASP A 388 -50.95 -20.70 53.88
N HIS A 389 -51.84 -20.09 53.10
CA HIS A 389 -52.74 -19.04 53.57
C HIS A 389 -54.17 -19.33 53.11
N SER A 390 -54.82 -20.25 53.81
CA SER A 390 -56.27 -20.31 53.95
C SER A 390 -56.69 -19.57 55.23
N ALA A 391 -57.29 -18.38 55.10
CA ALA A 391 -58.32 -17.83 56.00
C ALA A 391 -58.59 -16.34 55.69
N ARG A 392 -59.60 -16.06 54.86
CA ARG A 392 -60.88 -15.44 55.28
C ARG A 392 -61.81 -15.23 54.08
#